data_AF-A0A2S9GD58-F1
#
_entry.id   AF-A0A2S9GD58-F1
#
_cell.length_a   1.000
_cell.length_b   1.000
_cell.length_c   1.000
_cell.angle_alpha   90.00
_cell.angle_beta   90.00
_cell.angle_gamma   90.00
#
_symmetry.space_group_name_H-M   'P 1'
#
loop_
_entity.id
_entity.type
_entity.pdbx_description
1 polymer ?
#
loop_
_entity_poly.entity_id
_entity_poly.type
_entity_poly.pdbx_seq_one_letter_code
_entity_poly.pdbx_strand_id
1 'polypeptide(L)'
;SYVFAAELFPRMAIPQAWYDNGICWRADTLDGLATKIGVPAPPFTETIRRFNQSAKAGIDSEFHRGESAYDRYYGDPTVTPNPNL
;
A
#
# COMPACT_ATOMS: atom_id res chain seq x y z
N SER A 1 -14.65 6.96 7.08
CA SER A 1 -13.56 5.98 7.18
C SER A 1 -13.87 4.81 6.27
N TYR A 2 -12.90 4.38 5.46
CA TYR A 2 -13.03 3.15 4.67
C TYR A 2 -12.91 1.93 5.60
N VAL A 3 -13.77 0.93 5.41
CA VAL A 3 -13.68 -0.35 6.12
C VAL A 3 -13.22 -1.40 5.11
N PHE A 4 -12.02 -1.94 5.31
CA PHE A 4 -11.42 -2.91 4.41
C PHE A 4 -12.10 -4.28 4.56
N ALA A 5 -12.56 -4.82 3.43
CA ALA A 5 -13.43 -5.99 3.34
C ALA A 5 -14.64 -5.98 4.29
N ALA A 6 -15.21 -4.79 4.55
CA ALA A 6 -16.32 -4.59 5.48
C ALA A 6 -16.07 -4.99 6.96
N GLU A 7 -14.84 -5.40 7.31
CA GLU A 7 -14.50 -5.88 8.65
C GLU A 7 -13.41 -5.06 9.35
N LEU A 8 -12.46 -4.48 8.61
CA LEU A 8 -11.26 -3.88 9.19
C LEU A 8 -11.25 -2.36 9.10
N PHE A 9 -11.26 -1.70 10.26
CA PHE A 9 -10.93 -0.28 10.34
C PHE A 9 -9.42 -0.06 10.15
N PRO A 10 -9.01 1.15 9.74
CA PRO A 10 -7.59 1.49 9.64
C PRO A 10 -6.82 1.15 10.92
N ARG A 11 -5.60 0.61 10.75
CA ARG A 11 -4.69 0.18 11.82
C ARG A 11 -5.12 -1.05 12.62
N MET A 12 -6.21 -1.72 12.28
CA MET A 12 -6.52 -3.05 12.82
C MET A 12 -5.60 -4.11 12.21
N ALA A 13 -5.25 -5.13 12.98
CA ALA A 13 -4.51 -6.28 12.47
C ALA A 13 -5.38 -7.10 11.50
N ILE A 14 -4.79 -7.56 10.39
CA ILE A 14 -5.46 -8.47 9.47
C ILE A 14 -5.68 -9.84 10.17
N PRO A 15 -6.89 -10.44 10.09
CA PRO A 15 -7.19 -11.71 10.74
C PRO A 15 -6.29 -12.86 10.27
N GLN A 16 -5.92 -13.76 11.19
CA GLN A 16 -5.08 -14.91 10.86
C GLN A 16 -5.70 -15.79 9.76
N ALA A 17 -7.02 -15.98 9.79
CA ALA A 17 -7.74 -16.75 8.78
C ALA A 17 -7.51 -16.26 7.34
N TRP A 18 -7.22 -14.97 7.13
CA TRP A 18 -6.96 -14.47 5.78
C TRP A 18 -5.59 -14.92 5.26
N TYR A 19 -4.60 -15.05 6.14
CA TYR A 19 -3.31 -15.64 5.78
C TYR A 19 -3.46 -17.14 5.50
N ASP A 20 -4.20 -17.84 6.37
CA ASP A 20 -4.39 -19.30 6.26
C ASP A 20 -5.15 -19.69 4.98
N ASN A 21 -6.08 -18.85 4.53
CA ASN A 21 -6.85 -19.06 3.30
C ASN A 21 -6.22 -18.41 2.05
N GLY A 22 -5.00 -17.86 2.15
CA GLY A 22 -4.30 -17.26 1.01
C GLY A 22 -4.90 -15.94 0.48
N ILE A 23 -5.78 -15.30 1.25
CA ILE A 23 -6.36 -13.98 0.95
C ILE A 23 -5.30 -12.88 1.16
N CYS A 24 -4.38 -13.08 2.10
CA CYS A 24 -3.30 -12.15 2.42
C CYS A 24 -1.96 -12.86 2.55
N TRP A 25 -0.89 -12.12 2.28
CA TRP A 25 0.49 -12.57 2.42
C TRP A 25 1.29 -11.56 3.25
N ARG A 26 2.26 -12.05 4.03
CA ARG A 26 3.16 -11.23 4.86
C ARG A 26 4.56 -11.85 4.88
N ALA A 27 5.59 -11.01 4.91
CA ALA A 27 6.97 -11.40 5.17
C ALA A 27 7.70 -10.26 5.87
N ASP A 28 8.84 -10.57 6.50
CA ASP A 28 9.69 -9.57 7.18
C ASP A 28 10.55 -8.76 6.19
N THR A 29 10.64 -9.21 4.94
CA THR A 29 11.41 -8.58 3.87
C THR A 29 10.59 -8.50 2.58
N LEU A 30 10.89 -7.51 1.74
CA LEU A 30 10.25 -7.35 0.42
C LEU A 30 10.55 -8.53 -0.49
N ASP A 31 11.77 -9.06 -0.46
CA ASP A 31 12.14 -10.24 -1.25
C ASP A 31 11.35 -11.48 -0.79
N GLY A 32 11.19 -11.66 0.53
CA GLY A 32 10.38 -12.73 1.08
C GLY A 32 8.90 -12.60 0.71
N LEU A 33 8.39 -11.37 0.65
CA LEU A 33 7.02 -11.12 0.19
C LEU A 33 6.87 -11.43 -1.30
N ALA A 34 7.83 -10.99 -2.13
CA ALA A 34 7.85 -11.25 -3.57
C ALA A 34 7.82 -12.75 -3.87
N THR A 35 8.64 -13.54 -3.17
CA THR A 35 8.62 -15.01 -3.27
C THR A 35 7.25 -15.58 -2.90
N LYS A 36 6.64 -15.12 -1.79
CA LYS A 36 5.33 -15.62 -1.34
C LYS A 36 4.19 -15.32 -2.32
N ILE A 37 4.20 -14.15 -2.95
CA ILE A 37 3.16 -13.76 -3.92
C ILE A 37 3.50 -14.15 -5.37
N GLY A 38 4.64 -14.79 -5.61
CA GLY A 38 5.02 -15.32 -6.92
C GLY A 38 5.48 -14.29 -7.95
N VAL A 39 6.06 -13.16 -7.52
CA VAL A 39 6.59 -12.12 -8.41
C VAL A 39 8.13 -12.04 -8.35
N PRO A 40 8.82 -11.55 -9.39
CA PRO A 40 10.26 -11.38 -9.35
C PRO A 40 10.67 -10.31 -8.32
N ALA A 41 11.57 -10.69 -7.39
CA ALA A 41 11.96 -9.80 -6.28
C ALA A 41 12.64 -8.49 -6.72
N PRO A 42 13.61 -8.47 -7.67
CA PRO A 42 14.28 -7.22 -8.04
C PRO A 42 13.34 -6.12 -8.56
N PRO A 43 12.46 -6.36 -9.57
CA PRO A 43 11.53 -5.32 -10.04
C PRO A 43 10.44 -4.98 -9.03
N PHE A 44 10.05 -5.92 -8.16
CA PHE A 44 9.11 -5.65 -7.06
C PHE A 44 9.71 -4.66 -6.06
N THR A 45 10.91 -4.94 -5.55
CA THR A 45 11.62 -4.10 -4.59
C THR A 45 11.95 -2.72 -5.19
N GLU A 46 12.29 -2.66 -6.48
CA GLU A 46 12.46 -1.38 -7.19
C GLU A 46 11.17 -0.55 -7.22
N THR A 47 10.04 -1.19 -7.55
CA THR A 47 8.74 -0.52 -7.60
C THR A 47 8.36 0.08 -6.24
N ILE A 48 8.54 -0.68 -5.16
CA ILE A 48 8.30 -0.18 -3.79
C ILE A 48 9.22 0.99 -3.46
N ARG A 49 10.50 0.94 -3.85
CA ARG A 49 11.44 2.03 -3.61
C ARG A 49 11.02 3.31 -4.31
N ARG A 50 10.66 3.25 -5.60
CA ARG A 50 10.19 4.41 -6.36
C ARG A 50 8.91 4.98 -5.76
N PHE A 51 7.94 4.12 -5.42
CA PHE A 51 6.70 4.56 -4.78
C PHE A 51 6.97 5.30 -3.45
N ASN A 52 7.86 4.77 -2.60
CA ASN A 52 8.21 5.41 -1.33
C ASN A 52 8.91 6.78 -1.53
N GLN A 53 9.66 6.95 -2.63
CA GLN A 53 10.22 8.26 -2.98
C GLN A 53 9.12 9.25 -3.38
N SER A 54 8.15 8.81 -4.19
CA SER A 54 6.95 9.60 -4.54
C SER A 54 6.15 9.99 -3.29
N ALA A 55 5.93 9.05 -2.37
CA ALA A 55 5.26 9.30 -1.08
C ALA A 55 5.98 10.37 -0.25
N LYS A 56 7.31 10.26 -0.13
CA LYS A 56 8.12 11.24 0.57
C LYS A 56 8.05 12.64 -0.08
N ALA A 57 7.98 12.70 -1.41
CA ALA A 57 7.86 13.95 -2.15
C ALA A 57 6.42 14.51 -2.20
N GLY A 58 5.41 13.66 -1.99
CA GLY A 58 3.99 13.98 -2.15
C GLY A 58 3.49 14.03 -3.59
N ILE A 59 4.31 13.56 -4.54
CA ILE A 59 4.03 13.62 -5.97
C ILE A 59 4.35 12.26 -6.57
N ASP A 60 3.37 11.64 -7.20
CA ASP A 60 3.56 10.48 -8.05
C ASP A 60 3.69 10.93 -9.51
N SER A 61 4.91 11.08 -9.99
CA SER A 61 5.17 11.52 -11.36
C SER A 61 4.90 10.45 -12.42
N GLU A 62 4.70 9.19 -12.03
CA GLU A 62 4.50 8.08 -12.97
C GLU A 62 3.03 7.92 -13.34
N PHE A 63 2.13 8.01 -12.34
CA PHE A 63 0.70 7.81 -12.55
C PHE A 63 -0.18 8.94 -12.02
N HIS A 64 0.40 10.02 -11.51
CA HIS A 64 -0.31 11.20 -11.03
C HIS A 64 -1.30 10.91 -9.88
N ARG A 65 -1.05 9.85 -9.10
CA ARG A 65 -1.91 9.48 -7.97
C ARG A 65 -1.96 10.59 -6.92
N GLY A 66 -3.17 10.97 -6.53
CA GLY A 66 -3.37 11.96 -5.48
C GLY A 66 -3.19 13.40 -5.97
N GLU A 67 -3.16 13.66 -7.28
CA GLU A 67 -3.14 15.03 -7.81
C GLU A 67 -4.51 15.70 -7.79
N SER A 68 -5.59 14.94 -7.99
CA SER A 68 -6.94 15.50 -8.05
C SER A 68 -7.60 15.59 -6.67
N ALA A 69 -8.58 16.50 -6.53
CA ALA A 69 -9.41 16.58 -5.33
C ALA A 69 -10.22 15.28 -5.09
N TYR A 70 -10.59 14.58 -6.17
CA TYR A 70 -11.30 13.32 -6.10
C TYR A 70 -10.43 12.22 -5.48
N ASP A 71 -9.17 12.09 -5.91
CA ASP A 71 -8.24 11.13 -5.31
C ASP A 71 -8.07 11.39 -3.82
N ARG A 72 -7.95 12.67 -3.44
CA ARG A 72 -7.77 13.13 -2.05
C ARG A 72 -8.99 12.94 -1.16
N TYR A 73 -10.17 12.67 -1.72
CA TYR A 73 -11.41 12.59 -0.97
C TYR A 73 -11.43 11.45 0.07
N TYR A 74 -10.80 10.31 -0.23
CA TYR A 74 -10.78 9.13 0.65
C TYR A 74 -9.49 8.97 1.48
N GLY A 75 -8.51 9.85 1.30
CA GLY A 75 -7.26 9.84 2.07
C GLY A 75 -7.45 10.39 3.49
N ASP A 76 -6.51 10.10 4.39
CA ASP A 76 -6.49 10.71 5.72
C ASP A 76 -5.91 12.14 5.60
N PRO A 77 -6.71 13.20 5.82
CA PRO A 77 -6.24 14.58 5.62
C PRO A 77 -5.15 15.00 6.63
N THR A 78 -4.89 14.21 7.67
CA THR A 78 -3.78 14.45 8.61
C THR A 78 -2.44 13.94 8.07
N VAL A 79 -2.44 13.18 6.98
CA VAL A 79 -1.23 12.69 6.31
C VAL A 79 -0.76 13.72 5.28
N THR A 80 0.46 14.20 5.46
CA THR A 80 1.16 15.14 4.57
C THR A 80 2.45 14.50 4.06
N PRO A 81 2.96 14.86 2.86
CA PRO A 81 2.49 15.93 1.96
C PRO A 81 1.29 15.55 1.08
N ASN A 82 0.98 14.25 0.91
CA ASN A 82 -0.15 13.79 0.09
C ASN A 82 -0.85 12.63 0.82
N PRO A 83 -2.18 12.71 1.06
CA PRO A 83 -2.89 11.73 1.88
C PRO A 83 -3.12 10.37 1.18
N ASN A 84 -2.69 10.22 -0.08
CA ASN A 84 -2.85 9.01 -0.87
C ASN A 84 -1.53 8.38 -1.34
N LEU A 85 -0.39 8.90 -0.89
CA LEU A 85 0.93 8.38 -1.22
C LEU A 85 1.66 7.91 0.04
#